data_AF-A0A2M6YR78-F1
#
_entry.id   AF-A0A2M6YR78-F1
#
_cell.length_a   1.000
_cell.length_b   1.000
_cell.length_c   1.000
_cell.angle_alpha   90.00
_cell.angle_beta   90.00
_cell.angle_gamma   90.00
#
_symmetry.space_group_name_H-M   'P 1'
#
loop_
_entity.id
_entity.type
_entity.pdbx_description
1 polymer ?
#
loop_
_entity_poly.entity_id
_entity_poly.type
_entity_poly.pdbx_seq_one_letter_code
_entity_poly.pdbx_strand_id
1 'polypeptide(L)'
;MTGNQMTNPYLHEVAITAIIIKEGKYLITRRALTKKRFPGKWTVPGEVQLQPEETDQFVWVSLEEAKTYDLLDGIYDELLMVDNKRKGLKEEWKRHDVS
;
A
#
# COMPACT_ATOMS: atom_id res chain seq x y z
N MET A 1 -17.19 -10.16 -34.66
CA MET A 1 -16.74 -8.74 -34.59
C MET A 1 -15.73 -8.64 -33.45
N THR A 2 -14.44 -8.60 -33.77
CA THR A 2 -13.37 -8.50 -32.77
C THR A 2 -13.05 -7.03 -32.52
N GLY A 3 -13.41 -6.52 -31.34
CA GLY A 3 -13.08 -5.16 -30.93
C GLY A 3 -11.58 -5.04 -30.65
N ASN A 4 -10.87 -4.32 -31.52
CA ASN A 4 -9.48 -3.97 -31.32
C ASN A 4 -9.40 -2.94 -30.18
N GLN A 5 -8.80 -3.31 -29.04
CA GLN A 5 -8.57 -2.40 -27.93
C GLN A 5 -7.42 -1.45 -28.31
N MET A 6 -7.72 -0.19 -28.58
CA MET A 6 -6.70 0.85 -28.74
C MET A 6 -6.06 1.14 -27.37
N THR A 7 -4.84 0.65 -27.15
CA THR A 7 -4.03 1.04 -26.00
C THR A 7 -3.43 2.42 -26.28
N ASN A 8 -3.82 3.42 -25.49
CA ASN A 8 -3.24 4.77 -25.58
C ASN A 8 -1.76 4.71 -25.16
N PRO A 9 -0.79 5.04 -26.05
CA PRO A 9 0.64 4.94 -25.73
C PRO A 9 1.12 5.99 -24.71
N TYR A 10 0.27 6.94 -24.30
CA TYR A 10 0.61 8.02 -23.37
C TYR A 10 -0.18 7.95 -22.05
N LEU A 11 -0.63 6.76 -21.64
CA LEU A 11 -1.26 6.60 -20.33
C LEU A 11 -0.20 6.68 -19.23
N HIS A 12 -0.15 7.82 -18.55
CA HIS A 12 0.62 7.98 -17.32
C HIS A 12 -0.32 7.82 -16.12
N GLU A 13 -0.11 6.77 -15.35
CA GLU A 13 -0.79 6.55 -14.07
C GLU A 13 0.06 7.13 -12.95
N VAL A 14 -0.44 8.16 -12.27
CA VAL A 14 0.20 8.74 -11.09
C VAL A 14 -0.55 8.24 -9.87
N ALA A 15 0.10 7.41 -9.06
CA ALA A 15 -0.43 6.96 -7.78
C ALA A 15 0.06 7.90 -6.67
N ILE A 16 -0.86 8.41 -5.85
CA ILE A 16 -0.55 9.18 -4.65
C ILE A 16 -0.85 8.30 -3.44
N THR A 17 0.15 8.07 -2.61
CA THR A 17 0.06 7.22 -1.43
C THR A 17 -0.02 8.07 -0.16
N ALA A 18 -1.00 7.81 0.70
CA ALA A 18 -1.14 8.45 2.01
C ALA A 18 -0.86 7.44 3.12
N ILE A 19 -0.05 7.83 4.11
CA ILE A 19 0.25 7.00 5.28
C ILE A 19 -0.33 7.70 6.52
N ILE A 20 -1.29 7.03 7.15
CA ILE A 20 -1.97 7.55 8.35
C ILE A 20 -1.36 6.92 9.58
N ILE A 21 -0.98 7.75 10.55
CA ILE A 21 -0.34 7.33 11.80
C ILE A 21 -1.17 7.78 12.99
N LYS A 22 -1.45 6.86 13.91
CA LYS A 22 -2.08 7.15 15.20
C LYS A 22 -1.39 6.35 16.29
N GLU A 23 -0.91 7.04 17.34
CA GLU A 23 -0.29 6.40 18.51
C GLU A 23 0.89 5.46 18.16
N GLY A 24 1.68 5.84 17.15
CA GLY A 24 2.82 5.02 16.69
C GLY A 24 2.44 3.82 15.83
N LYS A 25 1.16 3.65 15.49
CA LYS A 25 0.66 2.62 14.59
C LYS A 25 0.27 3.21 13.24
N TYR A 26 0.42 2.41 12.18
CA TYR A 26 0.11 2.71 10.80
C TYR A 26 -1.22 2.06 10.40
N LEU A 27 -2.05 2.77 9.64
CA LEU A 27 -3.25 2.18 9.06
C LEU A 27 -2.90 1.43 7.77
N ILE A 28 -3.26 0.15 7.71
CA ILE A 28 -3.25 -0.66 6.48
C ILE A 28 -4.64 -1.25 6.24
N THR A 29 -4.99 -1.44 4.98
CA THR A 29 -6.25 -2.07 4.52
C THR A 29 -5.97 -3.31 3.70
N ARG A 30 -6.88 -4.29 3.78
CA ARG A 30 -6.81 -5.49 2.94
C ARG A 30 -7.65 -5.28 1.70
N ARG A 31 -7.08 -5.65 0.55
CA ARG A 31 -7.79 -5.65 -0.73
C ARG A 31 -8.88 -6.71 -0.72
N ALA A 32 -10.08 -6.35 -1.17
CA ALA A 32 -11.18 -7.29 -1.28
C ALA A 32 -10.80 -8.53 -2.10
N LEU A 33 -11.28 -9.69 -1.67
CA LEU A 33 -10.98 -10.97 -2.34
C LEU A 33 -11.53 -11.05 -3.77
N THR A 34 -12.47 -10.18 -4.13
CA THR A 34 -13.10 -10.09 -5.45
C THR A 34 -12.24 -9.36 -6.49
N LYS A 35 -11.07 -8.83 -6.13
CA LYS A 35 -10.21 -8.08 -7.05
C LYS A 35 -9.48 -8.96 -8.06
N LYS A 36 -9.45 -8.48 -9.32
CA LYS A 36 -8.72 -9.12 -10.42
C LYS A 36 -7.19 -9.18 -10.21
N ARG A 37 -6.61 -8.15 -9.57
CA ARG A 37 -5.18 -8.05 -9.32
C ARG A 37 -4.92 -7.96 -7.81
N PHE A 38 -4.07 -8.84 -7.30
CA PHE A 38 -3.65 -8.92 -5.90
C PHE A 38 -4.80 -8.97 -4.88
N PRO A 39 -5.75 -9.92 -4.98
CA PRO A 39 -6.80 -10.10 -3.99
C PRO A 39 -6.21 -10.53 -2.63
N GLY A 40 -6.76 -10.04 -1.53
CA GLY A 40 -6.38 -10.45 -0.17
C GLY A 40 -5.06 -9.88 0.36
N LYS A 41 -4.32 -9.14 -0.47
CA LYS A 41 -3.07 -8.47 -0.05
C LYS A 41 -3.35 -7.22 0.78
N TRP A 42 -2.41 -6.86 1.64
CA TRP A 42 -2.49 -5.66 2.49
C TRP A 42 -1.73 -4.47 1.87
N THR A 43 -2.31 -3.28 1.96
CA THR A 43 -1.79 -2.02 1.38
C THR A 43 -2.15 -0.83 2.29
N VAL A 44 -1.50 0.32 2.11
CA VAL A 44 -1.93 1.56 2.78
C VAL A 44 -3.18 2.13 2.08
N PRO A 45 -4.13 2.72 2.82
CA PRO A 45 -5.34 3.30 2.21
C PRO A 45 -5.04 4.65 1.54
N GLY A 46 -5.68 4.90 0.39
CA GLY A 46 -5.86 6.26 -0.13
C GLY A 46 -6.88 7.07 0.68
N GLU A 47 -7.37 8.21 0.14
CA GLU A 47 -8.40 9.05 0.77
C GLU A 47 -9.59 8.21 1.28
N VAL A 48 -9.96 8.40 2.56
CA VAL A 48 -10.71 7.41 3.32
C VAL A 48 -12.22 7.66 3.27
N GLN A 49 -12.86 6.99 2.31
CA GLN A 49 -14.15 6.33 2.51
C GLN A 49 -13.95 4.90 2.01
N LEU A 50 -14.01 3.90 2.91
CA LEU A 50 -13.77 2.51 2.53
C LEU A 50 -14.87 2.10 1.54
N GLN A 51 -14.50 1.95 0.27
CA GLN A 51 -15.36 1.31 -0.73
C GLN A 51 -15.31 -0.20 -0.47
N PRO A 52 -16.39 -0.84 -0.01
CA PRO A 52 -16.38 -2.26 0.36
C PRO A 52 -15.95 -3.17 -0.80
N GLU A 53 -16.15 -2.72 -2.04
CA GLU A 53 -15.74 -3.40 -3.24
C GLU A 53 -14.22 -3.33 -3.46
N GLU A 54 -13.50 -2.39 -2.83
CA GLU A 54 -12.06 -2.18 -2.92
C GLU A 54 -11.29 -2.79 -1.75
N THR A 55 -11.72 -2.47 -0.53
CA THR A 55 -11.07 -2.87 0.71
C THR A 55 -12.09 -3.36 1.71
N ASP A 56 -11.90 -4.57 2.22
CA ASP A 56 -12.87 -5.24 3.07
C ASP A 56 -12.48 -5.24 4.57
N GLN A 57 -11.21 -4.95 4.87
CA GLN A 57 -10.68 -4.93 6.22
C GLN A 57 -9.63 -3.83 6.40
N PHE A 58 -9.41 -3.43 7.65
CA PHE A 58 -8.33 -2.52 8.03
C PHE A 58 -7.76 -2.88 9.41
N VAL A 59 -6.48 -2.62 9.62
CA VAL A 59 -5.79 -2.81 10.90
C VAL A 59 -4.78 -1.70 11.17
N TRP A 60 -4.46 -1.50 12.45
CA TRP A 60 -3.41 -0.60 12.90
C TRP A 60 -2.19 -1.41 13.35
N VAL A 61 -1.05 -1.25 12.70
CA VAL A 61 0.16 -2.06 12.95
C VAL A 61 1.37 -1.19 13.30
N SER A 62 2.28 -1.70 14.13
CA SER A 62 3.65 -1.20 14.23
C SER A 62 4.51 -1.71 13.06
N LEU A 63 5.74 -1.18 12.93
CA LEU A 63 6.66 -1.59 11.86
C LEU A 63 7.04 -3.07 11.96
N GLU A 64 7.23 -3.60 13.17
CA GLU A 64 7.53 -5.02 13.38
C GLU A 64 6.32 -5.91 13.10
N GLU A 65 5.12 -5.51 13.53
CA GLU A 65 3.89 -6.25 13.22
C GLU A 65 3.63 -6.28 11.71
N ALA A 66 3.93 -5.21 10.98
CA ALA A 66 3.71 -5.13 9.54
C ALA A 66 4.42 -6.25 8.75
N LYS A 67 5.59 -6.71 9.20
CA LYS A 67 6.34 -7.84 8.56
C LYS A 67 5.56 -9.15 8.56
N THR A 68 4.62 -9.32 9.48
CA THR A 68 3.82 -10.55 9.60
C THR A 68 2.67 -10.61 8.61
N TYR A 69 2.37 -9.50 7.92
CA TYR A 69 1.32 -9.40 6.93
C TYR A 69 1.88 -9.62 5.52
N ASP A 70 1.06 -10.21 4.66
CA ASP A 70 1.35 -10.38 3.24
C ASP A 70 1.14 -9.05 2.50
N LEU A 71 2.13 -8.17 2.65
CA LEU A 71 2.15 -6.82 2.10
C LEU A 71 2.40 -6.84 0.59
N LEU A 72 1.84 -5.85 -0.12
CA LEU A 72 2.27 -5.57 -1.48
C LEU A 72 3.76 -5.14 -1.51
N ASP A 73 4.42 -5.48 -2.62
CA ASP A 73 5.82 -5.11 -2.84
C ASP A 73 6.04 -3.59 -2.67
N GLY A 74 7.11 -3.22 -1.98
CA GLY A 74 7.47 -1.84 -1.69
C GLY A 74 6.69 -1.16 -0.55
N ILE A 75 5.56 -1.71 -0.07
CA ILE A 75 4.81 -1.08 1.03
C ILE A 75 5.62 -1.09 2.33
N TYR A 76 6.33 -2.17 2.61
CA TYR A 76 7.19 -2.23 3.80
C TYR A 76 8.31 -1.18 3.75
N ASP A 77 8.93 -0.97 2.58
CA ASP A 77 9.95 0.05 2.36
C ASP A 77 9.42 1.46 2.65
N GLU A 78 8.21 1.76 2.16
CA GLU A 78 7.56 3.04 2.43
C GLU A 78 7.29 3.25 3.93
N LEU A 79 6.80 2.22 4.64
CA LEU A 79 6.58 2.27 6.08
C LEU A 79 7.90 2.51 6.85
N LEU A 80 8.96 1.79 6.49
CA LEU A 80 10.29 1.93 7.09
C LEU A 80 10.86 3.33 6.86
N MET A 81 10.71 3.88 5.65
CA MET A 81 11.15 5.23 5.35
C MET A 81 10.42 6.29 6.17
N VAL A 82 9.10 6.14 6.37
CA VAL A 82 8.33 7.04 7.22
C VAL A 82 8.78 6.92 8.68
N ASP A 83 9.03 5.71 9.17
CA ASP A 83 9.54 5.49 10.53
C ASP A 83 10.93 6.12 10.74
N ASN A 84 11.86 5.93 9.79
CA ASN A 84 13.19 6.52 9.82
C ASN A 84 13.13 8.06 9.78
N LYS A 85 12.27 8.63 8.94
CA LYS A 85 12.01 10.09 8.94
C LYS A 85 11.51 10.58 10.30
N ARG A 86 10.61 9.85 10.97
CA ARG A 86 10.12 10.20 12.32
C ARG A 86 11.22 10.14 13.38
N LYS A 87 12.18 9.24 13.23
CA LYS A 87 13.38 9.14 14.08
C LYS A 87 14.44 10.19 13.77
N GLY A 88 14.18 11.08 12.81
CA GLY A 88 15.11 12.13 12.38
C GLY A 88 16.23 11.63 11.46
N LEU A 89 16.14 10.39 10.98
CA LEU A 89 17.09 9.82 10.02
C LEU A 89 16.71 10.30 8.62
N LYS A 90 17.64 11.00 7.95
CA LYS A 90 17.49 11.34 6.54
C LYS A 90 17.95 10.15 5.70
N GLU A 91 17.01 9.50 5.04
CA GLU A 91 17.30 8.40 4.11
C GLU A 91 16.63 8.65 2.76
N GLU A 92 17.36 8.29 1.70
CA GLU A 92 16.82 8.12 0.35
C GLU A 92 16.13 6.76 0.24
N TRP A 93 15.16 6.63 -0.68
CA TRP A 93 14.46 5.37 -0.89
C TRP A 93 15.44 4.25 -1.24
N LYS A 94 15.32 3.12 -0.54
CA LYS A 94 16.06 1.89 -0.79
C LYS A 94 15.12 0.71 -0.65
N ARG A 95 15.29 -0.29 -1.52
CA ARG A 95 14.53 -1.54 -1.47
C ARG A 95 15.07 -2.44 -0.36
N HIS A 96 14.21 -2.93 0.52
CA HIS A 96 14.54 -3.88 1.57
C HIS A 96 13.81 -5.20 1.32
N ASP A 97 14.56 -6.30 1.28
CA ASP A 97 13.96 -7.62 1.21
C ASP A 97 13.30 -7.96 2.55
N VAL A 98 11.99 -8.17 2.50
CA VAL A 98 11.21 -8.79 3.57
C VAL A 98 11.06 -10.27 3.24
N SER A 99 12.05 -11.07 3.67
CA SER A 99 11.99 -12.54 3.66
C SER A 99 11.30 -13.08 4.90
#